data_AF-A0A1F5Z1G2-F1
#
_entry.id   AF-A0A1F5Z1G2-F1
#
_cell.length_a   1.000
_cell.length_b   1.000
_cell.length_c   1.000
_cell.angle_alpha   90.00
_cell.angle_beta   90.00
_cell.angle_gamma   90.00
#
_symmetry.space_group_name_H-M   'P 1'
#
loop_
_entity.id
_entity.type
_entity.pdbx_description
1 polymer ?
#
loop_
_entity_poly.entity_id
_entity_poly.type
_entity_poly.pdbx_seq_one_letter_code
_entity_poly.pdbx_strand_id
1 'polypeptide(L)'
;MAAQKKQLDFENLRARLKVKNLAAQKRIAAHPAFKLISSGALAGSLLLSVPSALPVPSHLLAPVKESDYYANVNIELAASLREVLPAYVQPLTITQEEEISKRIKKVLGIDAVAILENNHLNQTYGNIGAEQHLPRYPGDTAAAHGEFVDRGITPGRGGWGYVTSPEVEKYYIAVQTLYLPDWKTNTKRLSGWYKFRRTVVINPVNGKAIVTAIADAGPSWWTGKHFGGSPEVMAYLKLNTGMQKGPVLVFFLEDSQNLLPLGPVEYNVNNKKYEALL
;
A
#
# COMPACT_ATOMS: atom_id res chain seq x y z
N MET A 1 -6.37 58.14 73.39
CA MET A 1 -7.63 58.43 72.68
C MET A 1 -7.32 58.82 71.24
N ALA A 2 -8.15 58.32 70.33
CA ALA A 2 -8.34 58.76 68.94
C ALA A 2 -7.12 58.67 68.00
N ALA A 3 -7.09 57.56 67.27
CA ALA A 3 -6.39 57.39 66.01
C ALA A 3 -6.80 58.48 65.00
N GLN A 4 -5.92 59.45 64.75
CA GLN A 4 -6.06 60.34 63.62
C GLN A 4 -5.41 59.68 62.40
N LYS A 5 -6.25 58.85 61.78
CA LYS A 5 -6.14 58.28 60.44
C LYS A 5 -5.58 59.35 59.51
N LYS A 6 -4.30 59.22 59.12
CA LYS A 6 -3.68 60.09 58.12
C LYS A 6 -4.38 59.77 56.80
N GLN A 7 -5.45 60.52 56.54
CA GLN A 7 -6.27 60.43 55.35
C GLN A 7 -5.34 60.60 54.16
N LEU A 8 -5.20 59.54 53.37
CA LEU A 8 -4.35 59.54 52.20
C LEU A 8 -4.87 60.65 51.29
N ASP A 9 -4.08 61.70 51.13
CA ASP A 9 -4.44 62.84 50.30
C ASP A 9 -4.39 62.38 48.82
N PHE A 10 -5.55 61.96 48.35
CA PHE A 10 -5.76 61.46 47.00
C PHE A 10 -5.48 62.54 45.93
N GLU A 11 -5.52 63.82 46.28
CA GLU A 11 -5.16 64.91 45.36
C GLU A 11 -3.66 64.98 45.15
N ASN A 12 -2.88 64.95 46.24
CA ASN A 12 -1.41 64.91 46.17
C ASN A 12 -0.90 63.61 45.53
N LEU A 13 -1.59 62.48 45.73
CA LEU A 13 -1.30 61.22 45.06
C LEU A 13 -1.60 61.29 43.55
N ARG A 14 -2.74 61.88 43.15
CA ARG A 14 -3.11 62.11 41.75
C ARG A 14 -2.15 63.08 41.05
N ALA A 15 -1.70 64.13 41.73
CA ALA A 15 -0.71 65.07 41.20
C ALA A 15 0.64 64.39 40.94
N ARG A 16 1.13 63.57 41.89
CA ARG A 16 2.36 62.78 41.72
C ARG A 16 2.24 61.71 40.64
N LEU A 17 1.07 61.09 40.47
CA LEU A 17 0.80 60.14 39.39
C LEU A 17 0.72 60.82 38.02
N LYS A 18 0.13 62.02 37.92
CA LYS A 18 0.13 62.83 36.68
C LYS A 18 1.54 63.25 36.25
N VAL A 19 2.39 63.68 37.19
CA VAL A 19 3.79 64.05 36.89
C VAL A 19 4.63 62.84 36.48
N LYS A 20 4.44 61.68 37.12
CA LYS A 20 5.08 60.42 36.69
C LYS A 20 4.60 59.95 35.30
N ASN A 21 3.32 60.11 34.98
CA ASN A 21 2.78 59.79 33.64
C ASN A 21 3.31 60.75 32.55
N LEU A 22 3.43 62.04 32.83
CA LEU A 22 4.00 63.02 31.90
C LEU A 22 5.51 62.82 31.66
N ALA A 23 6.26 62.41 32.69
CA ALA A 23 7.67 62.06 32.56
C ALA A 23 7.90 60.72 31.82
N ALA A 24 7.00 59.74 32.01
CA ALA A 24 7.00 58.49 31.25
C ALA A 24 6.63 58.73 29.77
N GLN A 25 5.64 59.58 29.48
CA GLN A 25 5.26 59.97 28.13
C GLN A 25 6.37 60.72 27.38
N LYS A 26 7.10 61.62 28.05
CA LYS A 26 8.23 62.34 27.42
C LYS A 26 9.46 61.45 27.16
N ARG A 27 9.66 60.37 27.92
CA ARG A 27 10.75 59.39 27.66
C ARG A 27 10.43 58.40 26.55
N ILE A 28 9.14 58.10 26.33
CA ILE A 28 8.69 57.26 25.20
C ILE A 28 8.78 58.03 23.87
N ALA A 29 8.61 59.35 23.88
CA ALA A 29 8.65 60.18 22.67
C ALA A 29 10.06 60.49 22.11
N ALA A 30 11.14 60.23 22.86
CA ALA A 30 12.51 60.57 22.45
C ALA A 30 13.36 59.36 22.03
N HIS A 31 12.81 58.13 22.03
CA HIS A 31 13.53 56.96 21.56
C HIS A 31 13.36 56.75 20.04
N PRO A 32 14.45 56.52 19.28
CA PRO A 32 14.39 56.31 17.82
C PRO A 32 13.61 55.06 17.38
N ALA A 33 13.17 54.21 18.32
CA ALA A 33 12.32 53.06 18.04
C ALA A 33 10.85 53.44 17.72
N PHE A 34 10.39 54.67 18.03
CA PHE A 34 8.98 55.04 17.80
C PHE A 34 8.70 55.60 16.39
N LYS A 35 9.74 55.90 15.59
CA LYS A 35 9.54 56.24 14.17
C LYS A 35 9.27 55.03 13.27
N LEU A 36 9.25 53.81 13.82
CA LEU A 36 8.95 52.58 13.07
C LEU A 36 7.58 51.96 13.39
N ILE A 37 6.74 52.61 14.20
CA ILE A 37 5.43 52.04 14.60
C ILE A 37 4.23 52.74 13.92
N SER A 38 4.43 53.87 13.23
CA SER A 38 3.35 54.55 12.49
C SER A 38 3.07 53.99 11.09
N SER A 39 3.75 52.91 10.66
CA SER A 39 3.48 52.22 9.39
C SER A 39 2.71 50.90 9.55
N GLY A 40 2.37 50.52 10.79
CA GLY A 40 1.84 49.18 11.11
C GLY A 40 0.36 49.11 11.51
N ALA A 41 -0.38 50.23 11.52
CA ALA A 41 -1.76 50.26 12.03
C ALA A 41 -2.87 50.27 10.95
N LEU A 42 -2.52 50.30 9.67
CA LEU A 42 -3.51 50.14 8.57
C LEU A 42 -3.40 48.79 7.82
N ALA A 43 -2.43 47.94 8.16
CA ALA A 43 -2.36 46.56 7.65
C ALA A 43 -3.04 45.54 8.60
N GLY A 44 -3.45 45.98 9.80
CA GLY A 44 -4.05 45.11 10.82
C GLY A 44 -5.56 44.89 10.70
N SER A 45 -6.26 45.64 9.86
CA SER A 45 -7.71 45.47 9.61
C SER A 45 -8.03 44.67 8.35
N LEU A 46 -7.04 44.23 7.57
CA LEU A 46 -7.22 43.36 6.40
C LEU A 46 -6.94 41.87 6.66
N LEU A 47 -6.46 41.52 7.87
CA LEU A 47 -6.21 40.11 8.24
C LEU A 47 -7.30 39.49 9.13
N LEU A 48 -8.39 40.23 9.38
CA LEU A 48 -9.64 39.66 9.91
C LEU A 48 -10.81 39.74 8.92
N SER A 49 -10.59 40.29 7.72
CA SER A 49 -11.36 39.85 6.57
C SER A 49 -10.77 38.51 6.14
N VAL A 50 -11.33 37.42 6.67
CA VAL A 50 -11.47 36.22 5.86
C VAL A 50 -11.94 36.73 4.49
N PRO A 51 -11.19 36.55 3.39
CA PRO A 51 -11.93 36.40 2.14
C PRO A 51 -12.89 35.28 2.49
N SER A 52 -14.19 35.52 2.41
CA SER A 52 -15.10 34.43 2.09
C SER A 52 -14.40 33.76 0.93
N ALA A 53 -13.77 32.61 1.20
CA ALA A 53 -13.09 31.85 0.18
C ALA A 53 -14.15 31.80 -0.90
N LEU A 54 -13.88 32.47 -2.04
CA LEU A 54 -14.69 32.22 -3.22
C LEU A 54 -14.73 30.70 -3.25
N PRO A 55 -15.92 30.08 -3.15
CA PRO A 55 -15.96 28.63 -3.19
C PRO A 55 -15.26 28.32 -4.49
N VAL A 56 -14.02 27.81 -4.41
CA VAL A 56 -13.37 27.17 -5.54
C VAL A 56 -14.43 26.17 -5.89
N PRO A 57 -15.12 26.35 -7.01
CA PRO A 57 -16.29 25.56 -7.22
C PRO A 57 -15.80 24.13 -7.19
N SER A 58 -16.38 23.30 -6.32
CA SER A 58 -15.96 21.90 -6.15
C SER A 58 -16.09 21.09 -7.45
N HIS A 59 -16.64 21.71 -8.51
CA HIS A 59 -16.63 21.22 -9.88
C HIS A 59 -15.33 21.47 -10.67
N LEU A 60 -14.42 22.36 -10.25
CA LEU A 60 -13.12 22.62 -10.91
C LEU A 60 -11.97 21.77 -10.36
N LEU A 61 -12.12 21.23 -9.16
CA LEU A 61 -11.31 20.12 -8.65
C LEU A 61 -12.17 18.88 -8.70
N ALA A 62 -12.32 18.30 -9.90
CA ALA A 62 -12.90 16.98 -9.99
C ALA A 62 -12.06 16.06 -9.08
N PRO A 63 -12.64 15.42 -8.04
CA PRO A 63 -11.92 14.40 -7.32
C PRO A 63 -11.49 13.37 -8.36
N VAL A 64 -10.19 13.11 -8.47
CA VAL A 64 -9.69 11.98 -9.28
C VAL A 64 -10.46 10.78 -8.79
N LYS A 65 -11.28 10.18 -9.66
CA LYS A 65 -12.02 8.99 -9.27
C LYS A 65 -10.97 7.95 -8.92
N GLU A 66 -11.17 7.24 -7.82
CA GLU A 66 -10.26 6.20 -7.35
C GLU A 66 -9.89 5.21 -8.48
N SER A 67 -10.87 4.92 -9.35
CA SER A 67 -10.68 4.13 -10.56
C SER A 67 -9.60 4.67 -11.51
N ASP A 68 -9.53 5.99 -11.66
CA ASP A 68 -8.62 6.67 -12.58
C ASP A 68 -7.20 6.72 -11.98
N TYR A 69 -7.08 6.86 -10.66
CA TYR A 69 -5.81 6.74 -9.96
C TYR A 69 -5.19 5.35 -10.15
N TYR A 70 -5.95 4.28 -9.87
CA TYR A 70 -5.44 2.92 -10.03
C TYR A 70 -5.20 2.51 -11.48
N ALA A 71 -5.97 3.05 -12.43
CA ALA A 71 -5.68 2.87 -13.85
C ALA A 71 -4.30 3.45 -14.19
N ASN A 72 -3.96 4.63 -13.66
CA ASN A 72 -2.65 5.26 -13.87
C ASN A 72 -1.52 4.46 -13.21
N VAL A 73 -1.70 3.98 -11.97
CA VAL A 73 -0.71 3.12 -11.28
C VAL A 73 -0.44 1.84 -12.08
N ASN A 74 -1.51 1.18 -12.56
CA ASN A 74 -1.39 -0.04 -13.37
C ASN A 74 -0.65 0.24 -14.70
N ILE A 75 -0.95 1.36 -15.38
CA ILE A 75 -0.25 1.76 -16.60
C ILE A 75 1.24 2.04 -16.33
N GLU A 76 1.53 2.78 -15.26
CA GLU A 76 2.91 3.09 -14.86
C GLU A 76 3.70 1.83 -14.52
N LEU A 77 3.11 0.92 -13.75
CA LEU A 77 3.74 -0.34 -13.40
C LEU A 77 4.03 -1.17 -14.65
N ALA A 78 3.04 -1.36 -15.53
CA ALA A 78 3.20 -2.10 -16.77
C ALA A 78 4.29 -1.50 -17.67
N ALA A 79 4.29 -0.17 -17.82
CA ALA A 79 5.32 0.53 -18.60
C ALA A 79 6.72 0.34 -17.99
N SER A 80 6.84 0.51 -16.67
CA SER A 80 8.13 0.39 -15.97
C SER A 80 8.69 -1.04 -16.05
N LEU A 81 7.84 -2.06 -16.01
CA LEU A 81 8.28 -3.47 -16.06
C LEU A 81 8.73 -3.87 -17.47
N ARG A 82 8.10 -3.35 -18.52
CA ARG A 82 8.48 -3.66 -19.91
C ARG A 82 9.90 -3.23 -20.27
N GLU A 83 10.46 -2.24 -19.58
CA GLU A 83 11.84 -1.78 -19.80
C GLU A 83 12.90 -2.80 -19.37
N VAL A 84 12.59 -3.64 -18.38
CA VAL A 84 13.53 -4.60 -17.78
C VAL A 84 13.21 -6.05 -18.16
N LEU A 85 11.95 -6.33 -18.48
CA LEU A 85 11.50 -7.67 -18.84
C LEU A 85 11.96 -8.05 -20.26
N PRO A 86 12.36 -9.31 -20.46
CA PRO A 86 12.60 -9.82 -21.79
C PRO A 86 11.31 -9.91 -22.62
N ALA A 87 11.47 -9.95 -23.95
CA ALA A 87 10.34 -10.02 -24.88
C ALA A 87 9.47 -11.28 -24.70
N TYR A 88 10.04 -12.36 -24.17
CA TYR A 88 9.37 -13.64 -23.95
C TYR A 88 9.63 -14.15 -22.54
N VAL A 89 8.72 -14.98 -22.02
CA VAL A 89 8.86 -15.63 -20.71
C VAL A 89 10.10 -16.50 -20.67
N GLN A 90 11.01 -16.16 -19.77
CA GLN A 90 12.25 -16.89 -19.48
C GLN A 90 12.70 -16.58 -18.05
N PRO A 91 13.60 -17.40 -17.45
CA PRO A 91 14.22 -17.08 -16.18
C PRO A 91 14.87 -15.70 -16.20
N LEU A 92 14.66 -14.93 -15.13
CA LEU A 92 15.28 -13.63 -14.94
C LEU A 92 16.67 -13.79 -14.31
N THR A 93 17.56 -12.87 -14.62
CA THR A 93 18.82 -12.73 -13.88
C THR A 93 18.57 -12.06 -12.52
N ILE A 94 19.45 -12.27 -11.55
CA ILE A 94 19.38 -11.60 -10.23
C ILE A 94 19.31 -10.08 -10.38
N THR A 95 20.08 -9.50 -11.30
CA THR A 95 20.04 -8.05 -11.57
C THR A 95 18.66 -7.59 -12.08
N GLN A 96 18.03 -8.36 -12.97
CA GLN A 96 16.66 -8.05 -13.42
C GLN A 96 15.66 -8.17 -12.27
N GLU A 97 15.78 -9.19 -11.44
CA GLU A 97 14.92 -9.37 -10.26
C GLU A 97 15.05 -8.22 -9.26
N GLU A 98 16.28 -7.77 -8.98
CA GLU A 98 16.54 -6.61 -8.13
C GLU A 98 15.96 -5.31 -8.70
N GLU A 99 16.12 -5.08 -10.01
CA GLU A 99 15.53 -3.92 -10.68
C GLU A 99 14.00 -3.95 -10.67
N ILE A 100 13.40 -5.11 -10.88
CA ILE A 100 11.94 -5.29 -10.79
C ILE A 100 11.46 -5.02 -9.36
N SER A 101 12.16 -5.54 -8.35
CA SER A 101 11.85 -5.30 -6.95
C SER A 101 11.83 -3.80 -6.62
N LYS A 102 12.84 -3.05 -7.10
CA LYS A 102 12.91 -1.58 -6.97
C LYS A 102 11.75 -0.88 -7.66
N ARG A 103 11.34 -1.33 -8.85
CA ARG A 103 10.20 -0.77 -9.61
C ARG A 103 8.87 -1.06 -8.91
N ILE A 104 8.69 -2.27 -8.37
CA ILE A 104 7.50 -2.64 -7.57
C ILE A 104 7.39 -1.73 -6.34
N LYS A 105 8.48 -1.57 -5.57
CA LYS A 105 8.49 -0.66 -4.42
C LYS A 105 8.21 0.78 -4.83
N LYS A 106 8.82 1.26 -5.92
CA LYS A 106 8.63 2.64 -6.39
C LYS A 106 7.16 2.93 -6.75
N VAL A 107 6.50 2.01 -7.46
CA VAL A 107 5.16 2.26 -8.02
C VAL A 107 4.04 1.84 -7.06
N LEU A 108 4.20 0.71 -6.38
CA LEU A 108 3.18 0.15 -5.48
C LEU A 108 3.45 0.43 -4.00
N GLY A 109 4.66 0.87 -3.65
CA GLY A 109 5.05 1.05 -2.25
C GLY A 109 5.31 -0.26 -1.49
N ILE A 110 5.30 -1.40 -2.19
CA ILE A 110 5.40 -2.73 -1.56
C ILE A 110 6.83 -3.25 -1.63
N ASP A 111 7.35 -3.74 -0.50
CA ASP A 111 8.59 -4.52 -0.45
C ASP A 111 8.36 -5.94 -0.98
N ALA A 112 8.70 -6.12 -2.25
CA ALA A 112 8.66 -7.42 -2.92
C ALA A 112 10.05 -7.83 -3.37
N VAL A 113 10.46 -9.07 -3.05
CA VAL A 113 11.80 -9.60 -3.31
C VAL A 113 11.74 -10.97 -3.97
N ALA A 114 12.69 -11.24 -4.86
CA ALA A 114 12.81 -12.56 -5.49
C ALA A 114 13.35 -13.62 -4.53
N ILE A 115 14.29 -13.22 -3.65
CA ILE A 115 14.90 -14.07 -2.65
C ILE A 115 14.48 -13.59 -1.26
N LEU A 116 13.85 -14.47 -0.48
CA LEU A 116 13.45 -14.20 0.90
C LEU A 116 13.98 -15.30 1.81
N GLU A 117 14.70 -14.93 2.88
CA GLU A 117 15.23 -15.89 3.87
C GLU A 117 16.04 -17.04 3.22
N ASN A 118 16.82 -16.72 2.18
CA ASN A 118 17.59 -17.68 1.35
C ASN A 118 16.74 -18.68 0.54
N ASN A 119 15.47 -18.39 0.28
CA ASN A 119 14.62 -19.20 -0.61
C ASN A 119 14.24 -18.37 -1.85
N HIS A 120 14.18 -19.05 -3.00
CA HIS A 120 13.88 -18.49 -4.31
C HIS A 120 12.98 -19.46 -5.08
N LEU A 121 12.02 -18.93 -5.84
CA LEU A 121 11.18 -19.75 -6.73
C LEU A 121 11.98 -20.20 -7.94
N ASN A 122 11.68 -21.38 -8.53
CA ASN A 122 12.39 -21.82 -9.74
C ASN A 122 12.42 -20.78 -10.87
N GLN A 123 11.37 -19.95 -10.95
CA GLN A 123 11.30 -18.75 -11.78
C GLN A 123 10.45 -17.71 -11.05
N THR A 124 10.77 -16.43 -11.26
CA THR A 124 9.96 -15.27 -10.82
C THR A 124 9.17 -14.64 -11.97
N TYR A 125 9.58 -14.87 -13.22
CA TYR A 125 8.81 -14.52 -14.43
C TYR A 125 8.38 -15.80 -15.15
N GLY A 126 7.08 -16.03 -15.25
CA GLY A 126 6.55 -17.31 -15.70
C GLY A 126 5.12 -17.23 -16.19
N ASN A 127 4.69 -18.29 -16.89
CA ASN A 127 3.29 -18.45 -17.25
C ASN A 127 2.46 -18.95 -16.06
N ILE A 128 1.42 -18.20 -15.67
CA ILE A 128 0.35 -18.68 -14.79
C ILE A 128 -0.78 -19.27 -15.62
N GLY A 129 -1.50 -20.24 -15.08
CA GLY A 129 -2.77 -20.69 -15.65
C GLY A 129 -3.83 -20.92 -14.58
N ALA A 130 -5.07 -21.03 -15.02
CA ALA A 130 -6.19 -21.23 -14.11
C ALA A 130 -6.15 -22.60 -13.44
N GLU A 131 -6.45 -22.59 -12.15
CA GLU A 131 -6.68 -23.73 -11.28
C GLU A 131 -8.15 -23.77 -10.82
N GLN A 132 -8.55 -24.85 -10.16
CA GLN A 132 -9.87 -25.00 -9.54
C GLN A 132 -9.83 -24.55 -8.08
N HIS A 133 -10.97 -24.38 -7.43
CA HIS A 133 -10.98 -24.11 -5.98
C HIS A 133 -10.32 -25.23 -5.18
N LEU A 134 -9.63 -24.88 -4.09
CA LEU A 134 -9.04 -25.86 -3.17
C LEU A 134 -10.03 -26.21 -2.07
N PRO A 135 -10.17 -27.48 -1.67
CA PRO A 135 -11.10 -27.85 -0.61
C PRO A 135 -10.65 -27.30 0.74
N ARG A 136 -11.60 -26.76 1.51
CA ARG A 136 -11.36 -26.17 2.83
C ARG A 136 -11.62 -27.15 3.97
N TYR A 137 -12.42 -28.19 3.72
CA TYR A 137 -12.76 -29.25 4.67
C TYR A 137 -13.23 -30.54 3.95
N PRO A 138 -13.31 -31.70 4.64
CA PRO A 138 -13.87 -32.91 4.06
C PRO A 138 -15.32 -32.72 3.58
N GLY A 139 -15.60 -33.06 2.32
CA GLY A 139 -16.93 -32.89 1.72
C GLY A 139 -17.24 -31.47 1.23
N ASP A 140 -16.24 -30.59 1.15
CA ASP A 140 -16.41 -29.27 0.54
C ASP A 140 -16.83 -29.39 -0.93
N THR A 141 -17.55 -28.38 -1.42
CA THR A 141 -18.14 -28.39 -2.76
C THR A 141 -17.94 -27.04 -3.41
N ALA A 142 -17.76 -27.00 -4.73
CA ALA A 142 -17.59 -25.74 -5.48
C ALA A 142 -18.69 -24.70 -5.18
N ALA A 143 -19.94 -25.15 -4.93
CA ALA A 143 -21.06 -24.27 -4.59
C ALA A 143 -20.83 -23.44 -3.31
N ALA A 144 -19.94 -23.89 -2.43
CA ALA A 144 -19.60 -23.20 -1.19
C ALA A 144 -18.47 -22.16 -1.35
N HIS A 145 -17.95 -21.94 -2.56
CA HIS A 145 -16.86 -20.99 -2.86
C HIS A 145 -17.34 -19.66 -3.45
N GLY A 146 -18.65 -19.48 -3.65
CA GLY A 146 -19.23 -18.18 -3.98
C GLY A 146 -19.10 -17.80 -5.46
N GLU A 147 -18.05 -17.06 -5.82
CA GLU A 147 -17.81 -16.66 -7.22
C GLU A 147 -17.12 -17.81 -7.98
N PHE A 148 -17.23 -17.83 -9.32
CA PHE A 148 -16.52 -18.80 -10.17
C PHE A 148 -16.76 -20.29 -9.84
N VAL A 149 -17.95 -20.62 -9.32
CA VAL A 149 -18.38 -22.01 -9.02
C VAL A 149 -18.25 -22.94 -10.24
N ASP A 150 -18.39 -22.39 -11.44
CA ASP A 150 -18.23 -23.10 -12.72
C ASP A 150 -16.82 -23.67 -12.92
N ARG A 151 -15.83 -23.21 -12.15
CA ARG A 151 -14.44 -23.71 -12.18
C ARG A 151 -14.23 -24.98 -11.37
N GLY A 152 -15.23 -25.35 -10.57
CA GLY A 152 -15.22 -26.58 -9.79
C GLY A 152 -14.24 -26.54 -8.61
N ILE A 153 -14.07 -27.69 -7.99
CA ILE A 153 -13.18 -27.93 -6.85
C ILE A 153 -12.19 -29.03 -7.22
N THR A 154 -10.95 -28.93 -6.76
CA THR A 154 -9.96 -29.97 -7.05
C THR A 154 -10.40 -31.32 -6.46
N PRO A 155 -10.18 -32.44 -7.17
CA PRO A 155 -10.51 -33.77 -6.65
C PRO A 155 -9.58 -34.18 -5.48
N GLY A 156 -8.36 -33.64 -5.46
CA GLY A 156 -7.39 -33.80 -4.37
C GLY A 156 -7.42 -32.64 -3.37
N ARG A 157 -6.62 -32.73 -2.32
CA ARG A 157 -6.50 -31.70 -1.27
C ARG A 157 -5.44 -30.63 -1.58
N GLY A 158 -4.87 -30.60 -2.78
CA GLY A 158 -3.67 -29.82 -3.07
C GLY A 158 -2.43 -30.29 -2.28
N GLY A 159 -1.34 -29.54 -2.42
CA GLY A 159 -0.02 -29.82 -1.86
C GLY A 159 0.07 -29.60 -0.36
N TRP A 160 -0.78 -28.75 0.21
CA TRP A 160 -0.76 -28.41 1.65
C TRP A 160 -1.91 -28.99 2.46
N GLY A 161 -2.76 -29.81 1.83
CA GLY A 161 -3.99 -30.31 2.43
C GLY A 161 -5.10 -29.25 2.41
N TYR A 162 -6.11 -29.42 3.28
CA TYR A 162 -7.24 -28.49 3.32
C TYR A 162 -6.80 -27.05 3.63
N VAL A 163 -7.29 -26.11 2.84
CA VAL A 163 -7.05 -24.67 3.02
C VAL A 163 -8.19 -24.08 3.83
N THR A 164 -8.11 -24.15 5.15
CA THR A 164 -9.24 -23.81 6.03
C THR A 164 -9.62 -22.32 6.02
N SER A 165 -8.71 -21.43 5.64
CA SER A 165 -8.97 -20.00 5.51
C SER A 165 -9.62 -19.70 4.16
N PRO A 166 -10.88 -19.20 4.12
CA PRO A 166 -11.54 -18.82 2.86
C PRO A 166 -10.80 -17.71 2.13
N GLU A 167 -10.12 -16.81 2.84
CA GLU A 167 -9.36 -15.72 2.23
C GLU A 167 -8.11 -16.26 1.50
N VAL A 168 -7.40 -17.21 2.12
CA VAL A 168 -6.24 -17.88 1.51
C VAL A 168 -6.68 -18.68 0.29
N GLU A 169 -7.79 -19.41 0.40
CA GLU A 169 -8.35 -20.17 -0.73
C GLU A 169 -8.83 -19.26 -1.86
N LYS A 170 -9.43 -18.10 -1.55
CA LYS A 170 -9.83 -17.13 -2.57
C LYS A 170 -8.61 -16.57 -3.33
N TYR A 171 -7.53 -16.28 -2.63
CA TYR A 171 -6.35 -15.61 -3.19
C TYR A 171 -5.09 -16.45 -3.11
N TYR A 172 -5.16 -17.68 -3.60
CA TYR A 172 -3.98 -18.54 -3.67
C TYR A 172 -3.29 -18.57 -5.04
N ILE A 173 -2.01 -18.92 -4.98
CA ILE A 173 -1.27 -19.46 -6.11
C ILE A 173 -0.70 -20.84 -5.80
N ALA A 174 -0.54 -21.64 -6.86
CA ALA A 174 0.27 -22.84 -6.87
C ALA A 174 1.67 -22.50 -7.40
N VAL A 175 2.71 -22.99 -6.74
CA VAL A 175 4.10 -22.85 -7.22
C VAL A 175 4.81 -24.19 -7.26
N GLN A 176 5.79 -24.29 -8.15
CA GLN A 176 6.52 -25.51 -8.52
C GLN A 176 7.52 -26.03 -7.47
N THR A 177 7.11 -26.10 -6.19
CA THR A 177 7.99 -26.49 -5.07
C THR A 177 8.65 -27.86 -5.25
N LEU A 178 7.95 -28.82 -5.87
CA LEU A 178 8.46 -30.15 -6.20
C LEU A 178 9.66 -30.18 -7.16
N TYR A 179 9.97 -29.05 -7.81
CA TYR A 179 11.13 -28.90 -8.70
C TYR A 179 12.25 -28.03 -8.12
N LEU A 180 12.14 -27.62 -6.83
CA LEU A 180 13.23 -26.93 -6.15
C LEU A 180 14.46 -27.85 -6.03
N PRO A 181 15.69 -27.33 -6.16
CA PRO A 181 16.91 -28.13 -6.21
C PRO A 181 17.08 -29.09 -5.02
N ASP A 182 16.72 -28.64 -3.81
CA ASP A 182 16.83 -29.38 -2.56
C ASP A 182 15.50 -29.97 -2.07
N TRP A 183 14.45 -30.01 -2.92
CA TRP A 183 13.13 -30.51 -2.52
C TRP A 183 13.19 -31.92 -1.94
N LYS A 184 13.93 -32.83 -2.59
CA LYS A 184 14.01 -34.25 -2.19
C LYS A 184 14.70 -34.47 -0.84
N THR A 185 15.62 -33.59 -0.45
CA THR A 185 16.41 -33.72 0.77
C THR A 185 15.84 -32.87 1.91
N ASN A 186 15.16 -31.77 1.60
CA ASN A 186 14.67 -30.77 2.56
C ASN A 186 13.15 -30.56 2.52
N THR A 187 12.38 -31.55 2.04
CA THR A 187 10.93 -31.43 1.80
C THR A 187 10.18 -30.81 2.98
N LYS A 188 10.40 -31.29 4.20
CA LYS A 188 9.70 -30.80 5.41
C LYS A 188 9.98 -29.32 5.69
N ARG A 189 11.24 -28.89 5.55
CA ARG A 189 11.65 -27.49 5.75
C ARG A 189 11.02 -26.60 4.69
N LEU A 190 11.18 -26.98 3.43
CA LEU A 190 10.70 -26.22 2.28
C LEU A 190 9.16 -26.15 2.28
N SER A 191 8.47 -27.27 2.47
CA SER A 191 7.01 -27.27 2.54
C SER A 191 6.51 -26.38 3.67
N GLY A 192 7.16 -26.40 4.83
CA GLY A 192 6.80 -25.53 5.96
C GLY A 192 7.03 -24.05 5.65
N TRP A 193 8.12 -23.72 4.97
CA TRP A 193 8.49 -22.34 4.64
C TRP A 193 7.62 -21.73 3.53
N TYR A 194 7.31 -22.52 2.49
CA TYR A 194 6.53 -22.08 1.34
C TYR A 194 5.03 -22.03 1.63
N LYS A 195 4.52 -22.92 2.50
CA LYS A 195 3.09 -22.98 2.81
C LYS A 195 2.59 -21.63 3.34
N PHE A 196 1.61 -21.09 2.62
CA PHE A 196 0.96 -19.79 2.88
C PHE A 196 1.89 -18.59 2.86
N ARG A 197 3.10 -18.73 2.31
CA ARG A 197 3.99 -17.58 2.12
C ARG A 197 3.32 -16.56 1.21
N ARG A 198 3.34 -15.31 1.65
CA ARG A 198 2.79 -14.17 0.91
C ARG A 198 3.64 -13.84 -0.30
N THR A 199 2.97 -13.58 -1.42
CA THR A 199 3.60 -13.11 -2.65
C THR A 199 2.76 -12.02 -3.27
N VAL A 200 3.38 -11.19 -4.10
CA VAL A 200 2.66 -10.35 -5.07
C VAL A 200 2.74 -11.01 -6.44
N VAL A 201 1.60 -11.12 -7.10
CA VAL A 201 1.49 -11.60 -8.48
C VAL A 201 1.11 -10.41 -9.35
N ILE A 202 1.89 -10.16 -10.40
CA ILE A 202 1.72 -9.01 -11.27
C ILE A 202 1.57 -9.48 -12.71
N ASN A 203 0.53 -9.03 -13.40
CA ASN A 203 0.43 -9.20 -14.84
C ASN A 203 1.18 -8.04 -15.54
N PRO A 204 2.36 -8.26 -16.15
CA PRO A 204 3.16 -7.18 -16.75
C PRO A 204 2.51 -6.56 -17.99
N VAL A 205 1.46 -7.18 -18.55
CA VAL A 205 0.74 -6.65 -19.71
C VAL A 205 -0.15 -5.48 -19.30
N ASN A 206 -0.87 -5.59 -18.19
CA ASN A 206 -1.85 -4.60 -17.75
C ASN A 206 -1.52 -3.94 -16.41
N GLY A 207 -0.44 -4.37 -15.74
CA GLY A 207 0.04 -3.83 -14.48
C GLY A 207 -0.78 -4.22 -13.25
N LYS A 208 -1.81 -5.05 -13.39
CA LYS A 208 -2.61 -5.49 -12.25
C LYS A 208 -1.77 -6.32 -11.29
N ALA A 209 -1.85 -5.99 -10.01
CA ALA A 209 -1.07 -6.60 -8.94
C ALA A 209 -1.99 -7.11 -7.83
N ILE A 210 -1.76 -8.33 -7.37
CA ILE A 210 -2.58 -8.99 -6.36
C ILE A 210 -1.69 -9.68 -5.32
N VAL A 211 -2.02 -9.47 -4.04
CA VAL A 211 -1.36 -10.17 -2.93
C VAL A 211 -2.00 -11.54 -2.78
N THR A 212 -1.17 -12.57 -2.77
CA THR A 212 -1.62 -13.98 -2.73
C THR A 212 -0.85 -14.78 -1.68
N ALA A 213 -1.36 -15.97 -1.36
CA ALA A 213 -0.68 -16.95 -0.55
C ALA A 213 -0.34 -18.19 -1.37
N ILE A 214 0.83 -18.79 -1.15
CA ILE A 214 1.17 -20.07 -1.78
C ILE A 214 0.38 -21.18 -1.08
N ALA A 215 -0.73 -21.62 -1.67
CA ALA A 215 -1.63 -22.62 -1.06
C ALA A 215 -1.57 -24.01 -1.72
N ASP A 216 -0.79 -24.15 -2.80
CA ASP A 216 -0.63 -25.43 -3.49
C ASP A 216 0.77 -25.62 -4.10
N ALA A 217 1.11 -26.86 -4.42
CA ALA A 217 2.33 -27.29 -5.05
C ALA A 217 2.05 -27.76 -6.49
N GLY A 218 2.66 -27.08 -7.47
CA GLY A 218 2.41 -27.30 -8.90
C GLY A 218 2.43 -25.99 -9.68
N PRO A 219 2.01 -25.97 -10.95
CA PRO A 219 1.62 -27.11 -11.79
C PRO A 219 2.83 -27.91 -12.27
N SER A 220 2.61 -29.05 -12.91
CA SER A 220 3.71 -29.86 -13.43
C SER A 220 4.51 -29.21 -14.56
N TRP A 221 5.82 -29.47 -14.64
CA TRP A 221 6.72 -28.81 -15.59
C TRP A 221 6.31 -28.98 -17.06
N TRP A 222 5.75 -30.15 -17.42
CA TRP A 222 5.33 -30.47 -18.79
C TRP A 222 4.08 -29.70 -19.25
N THR A 223 3.37 -29.02 -18.34
CA THR A 223 2.20 -28.21 -18.70
C THR A 223 2.58 -26.89 -19.39
N GLY A 224 3.87 -26.53 -19.36
CA GLY A 224 4.37 -25.23 -19.83
C GLY A 224 3.83 -24.04 -19.01
N LYS A 225 3.26 -24.32 -17.82
CA LYS A 225 2.93 -23.35 -16.78
C LYS A 225 3.97 -23.46 -15.67
N HIS A 226 4.26 -22.34 -15.03
CA HIS A 226 5.17 -22.23 -13.89
C HIS A 226 4.40 -21.98 -12.60
N PHE A 227 3.22 -21.37 -12.72
CA PHE A 227 2.32 -21.05 -11.62
C PHE A 227 0.89 -21.48 -11.95
N GLY A 228 0.12 -21.71 -10.90
CA GLY A 228 -1.33 -21.85 -10.94
C GLY A 228 -1.97 -20.70 -10.16
N GLY A 229 -3.10 -20.17 -10.62
CA GLY A 229 -3.85 -19.13 -9.91
C GLY A 229 -5.25 -19.58 -9.60
N SER A 230 -5.76 -19.23 -8.42
CA SER A 230 -7.18 -19.41 -8.07
C SER A 230 -8.09 -18.74 -9.12
N PRO A 231 -9.36 -19.17 -9.23
CA PRO A 231 -10.32 -18.52 -10.12
C PRO A 231 -10.36 -16.99 -9.98
N GLU A 232 -10.30 -16.48 -8.76
CA GLU A 232 -10.34 -15.05 -8.45
C GLU A 232 -9.05 -14.32 -8.81
N VAL A 233 -7.89 -14.92 -8.53
CA VAL A 233 -6.59 -14.38 -8.95
C VAL A 233 -6.56 -14.23 -10.46
N MET A 234 -6.98 -15.28 -11.18
CA MET A 234 -7.01 -15.27 -12.65
C MET A 234 -8.01 -14.26 -13.20
N ALA A 235 -9.18 -14.13 -12.57
CA ALA A 235 -10.20 -13.17 -12.98
C ALA A 235 -9.75 -11.73 -12.78
N TYR A 236 -9.15 -11.43 -11.63
CA TYR A 236 -8.62 -10.11 -11.35
C TYR A 236 -7.50 -9.73 -12.33
N LEU A 237 -6.54 -10.64 -12.56
CA LEU A 237 -5.42 -10.42 -13.50
C LEU A 237 -5.83 -10.34 -14.98
N LYS A 238 -7.13 -10.55 -15.29
CA LYS A 238 -7.69 -10.62 -16.65
C LYS A 238 -7.11 -11.78 -17.47
N LEU A 239 -6.89 -12.91 -16.81
CA LEU A 239 -6.39 -14.16 -17.38
C LEU A 239 -7.39 -15.32 -17.23
N ASN A 240 -8.67 -15.04 -16.99
CA ASN A 240 -9.74 -16.05 -16.83
C ASN A 240 -10.58 -16.29 -18.10
N THR A 241 -10.22 -15.67 -19.22
CA THR A 241 -10.86 -15.84 -20.53
C THR A 241 -9.89 -16.44 -21.54
N GLY A 242 -10.40 -16.95 -22.67
CA GLY A 242 -9.58 -17.56 -23.71
C GLY A 242 -8.81 -18.79 -23.22
N MET A 243 -7.47 -18.79 -23.43
CA MET A 243 -6.60 -19.89 -23.00
C MET A 243 -6.43 -20.00 -21.48
N GLN A 244 -6.91 -19.00 -20.72
CA GLN A 244 -6.81 -18.94 -19.27
C GLN A 244 -5.38 -19.13 -18.74
N LYS A 245 -4.44 -18.51 -19.46
CA LYS A 245 -3.00 -18.61 -19.27
C LYS A 245 -2.36 -17.30 -19.70
N GLY A 246 -1.31 -16.86 -18.99
CA GLY A 246 -0.55 -15.68 -19.40
C GLY A 246 0.73 -15.48 -18.60
N PRO A 247 1.60 -14.55 -19.04
CA PRO A 247 2.81 -14.19 -18.31
C PRO A 247 2.47 -13.43 -17.03
N VAL A 248 3.17 -13.74 -15.93
CA VAL A 248 3.12 -13.00 -14.68
C VAL A 248 4.50 -12.95 -14.01
N LEU A 249 4.66 -11.97 -13.14
CA LEU A 249 5.72 -11.94 -12.14
C LEU A 249 5.18 -12.44 -10.80
N VAL A 250 5.98 -13.22 -10.07
CA VAL A 250 5.69 -13.69 -8.71
C VAL A 250 6.90 -13.40 -7.83
N PHE A 251 6.71 -12.52 -6.85
CA PHE A 251 7.75 -12.09 -5.90
C PHE A 251 7.26 -12.30 -4.47
N PHE A 252 8.15 -12.67 -3.54
CA PHE A 252 7.79 -12.77 -2.14
C PHE A 252 7.56 -11.39 -1.53
N LEU A 253 6.60 -11.29 -0.62
CA LEU A 253 6.43 -10.07 0.18
C LEU A 253 7.34 -10.12 1.40
N GLU A 254 8.13 -9.07 1.59
CA GLU A 254 8.90 -8.84 2.81
C GLU A 254 7.99 -8.20 3.87
N ASP A 255 7.02 -9.00 4.33
CA ASP A 255 6.02 -8.57 5.31
C ASP A 255 5.95 -9.59 6.44
N SER A 256 6.94 -9.51 7.33
CA SER A 256 7.07 -10.43 8.48
C SER A 256 5.86 -10.41 9.43
N GLN A 257 5.08 -9.33 9.41
CA GLN A 257 3.91 -9.15 10.25
C GLN A 257 2.59 -9.48 9.53
N ASN A 258 2.64 -9.84 8.24
CA ASN A 258 1.47 -10.07 7.38
C ASN A 258 0.46 -8.91 7.43
N LEU A 259 0.98 -7.69 7.44
CA LEU A 259 0.20 -6.47 7.45
C LEU A 259 -0.55 -6.27 6.13
N LEU A 260 0.04 -6.60 4.98
CA LEU A 260 -0.62 -6.51 3.67
C LEU A 260 -1.67 -7.64 3.53
N PRO A 261 -2.96 -7.31 3.42
CA PRO A 261 -4.01 -8.31 3.31
C PRO A 261 -4.01 -8.94 1.91
N LEU A 262 -4.63 -10.13 1.80
CA LEU A 262 -4.75 -10.80 0.51
C LEU A 262 -5.73 -10.07 -0.41
N GLY A 263 -5.53 -10.28 -1.71
CA GLY A 263 -6.38 -9.72 -2.74
C GLY A 263 -5.74 -8.52 -3.45
N PRO A 264 -6.53 -7.83 -4.29
CA PRO A 264 -6.03 -6.76 -5.15
C PRO A 264 -5.29 -5.68 -4.37
N VAL A 265 -4.12 -5.27 -4.88
CA VAL A 265 -3.30 -4.25 -4.22
C VAL A 265 -4.07 -2.93 -4.11
N GLU A 266 -4.95 -2.60 -5.06
CA GLU A 266 -5.79 -1.40 -5.00
C GLU A 266 -6.68 -1.36 -3.76
N TYR A 267 -7.11 -2.51 -3.24
CA TYR A 267 -7.97 -2.55 -2.04
C TYR A 267 -7.19 -2.28 -0.75
N ASN A 268 -5.86 -2.38 -0.83
CA ASN A 268 -4.97 -2.26 0.33
C ASN A 268 -4.49 -0.81 0.53
N VAL A 269 -4.38 -0.04 -0.56
CA VAL A 269 -3.96 1.38 -0.55
C VAL A 269 -5.00 2.28 0.12
N ASN A 270 -6.30 1.93 0.06
CA ASN A 270 -7.37 2.69 0.70
C ASN A 270 -7.46 2.55 2.23
N ASN A 271 -6.76 1.56 2.80
CA ASN A 271 -6.81 1.33 4.23
C ASN A 271 -5.76 2.22 4.88
N LYS A 272 -6.18 3.39 5.39
CA LYS A 272 -5.36 4.44 6.06
C LYS A 272 -4.39 3.92 7.14
N LYS A 273 -4.50 2.65 7.52
CA LYS A 273 -3.55 1.95 8.39
C LYS A 273 -2.17 1.71 7.74
N TYR A 274 -2.05 1.77 6.41
CA TYR A 274 -0.80 1.51 5.67
C TYR A 274 -0.11 2.76 5.11
N GLU A 275 -0.73 3.95 5.20
CA GLU A 275 -0.03 5.22 4.88
C GLU A 275 1.17 5.47 5.82
N ALA A 276 1.25 4.80 6.97
CA ALA A 276 2.38 4.87 7.89
C ALA A 276 3.52 3.88 7.55
N LEU A 277 3.36 3.07 6.50
CA LEU A 277 4.34 2.08 6.02
C LEU A 277 4.83 2.35 4.59
N LEU A 278 4.31 3.40 3.96
CA LEU A 278 4.75 3.95 2.67
C LEU A 278 5.55 5.24 2.89
#